data_AF-A0A1G5JNQ0-F1
#
_entry.id   AF-A0A1G5JNQ0-F1
#
_cell.length_a   1.000
_cell.length_b   1.000
_cell.length_c   1.000
_cell.angle_alpha   90.00
_cell.angle_beta   90.00
_cell.angle_gamma   90.00
#
_symmetry.space_group_name_H-M   'P 1'
#
loop_
_entity.id
_entity.type
_entity.pdbx_description
1 polymer ?
#
loop_
_entity_poly.entity_id
_entity_poly.type
_entity_poly.pdbx_seq_one_letter_code
_entity_poly.pdbx_strand_id
1 'polypeptide(L)'
;MRKRRGKIAFILICILLISIQITQSFGEGNNLSYEEIEEIIEEVAKEKNIPSVILKAIAWKESRYQQFDSNGQPFVSAGNTGIMQINRVHKHLDQDKLRNDIRYNIEAGADVLLGRWYSTGRIYPTIGDMDPNILENWYFALWGYNGWVARNNPNVSGDKAYQEQIFQLIRDKYDQSITSIDASLLPSSGLPKGSLKIPTPEIHHFGDLNDEPDVIFKDIIDHPKREYIEALYEMGIVSGVGHNMFQPDSFITMEQVAKILIDGLGLELVEETAIVEDWDNMSEWAKDYITTAYQHDIILADQDNNVNPKVTITREEAIIMLFNGLGIKINEEEPLIIPIKFKDSTQIRTEALRPIAFFIATEVLMDEENKEFRPKDYITRGELSELVYKVIQSRK
;
A
#
# COMPACT_ATOMS: atom_id res chain seq x y z
N MET A 1 -45.88 -27.90 52.80
CA MET A 1 -44.50 -28.17 53.23
C MET A 1 -43.55 -28.02 52.04
N ARG A 2 -42.49 -27.20 52.22
CA ARG A 2 -41.23 -27.05 51.44
C ARG A 2 -41.32 -26.82 49.91
N LYS A 3 -41.12 -25.59 49.40
CA LYS A 3 -39.87 -24.78 49.17
C LYS A 3 -38.93 -25.33 48.09
N ARG A 4 -38.78 -24.57 46.98
CA ARG A 4 -37.56 -23.86 46.47
C ARG A 4 -37.89 -23.31 45.07
N ARG A 5 -38.00 -22.00 44.80
CA ARG A 5 -37.03 -20.88 44.73
C ARG A 5 -36.00 -20.98 43.58
N GLY A 6 -36.05 -19.95 42.72
CA GLY A 6 -35.05 -19.50 41.72
C GLY A 6 -35.83 -18.97 40.51
N LYS A 7 -36.19 -17.68 40.34
CA LYS A 7 -35.38 -16.44 40.24
C LYS A 7 -34.16 -16.60 39.32
N ILE A 8 -34.35 -16.28 38.05
CA ILE A 8 -33.31 -15.83 37.10
C ILE A 8 -33.91 -14.53 36.51
N ALA A 9 -33.65 -13.35 37.08
CA ALA A 9 -32.43 -12.56 37.01
C ALA A 9 -32.14 -12.07 35.58
N PHE A 10 -32.60 -10.85 35.33
CA PHE A 10 -32.06 -9.81 34.43
C PHE A 10 -30.66 -10.11 33.90
N ILE A 11 -30.49 -10.07 32.57
CA ILE A 11 -29.20 -9.74 31.95
C ILE A 11 -29.45 -8.51 31.08
N LEU A 12 -29.22 -7.34 31.68
CA LEU A 12 -28.81 -6.15 30.94
C LEU A 12 -27.40 -6.45 30.43
N ILE A 13 -27.22 -6.54 29.13
CA ILE A 13 -25.89 -6.41 28.54
C ILE A 13 -25.62 -4.91 28.48
N CYS A 14 -25.01 -4.40 29.56
CA CYS A 14 -24.38 -3.09 29.56
C CYS A 14 -23.23 -3.11 28.55
N ILE A 15 -23.39 -2.37 27.45
CA ILE A 15 -22.27 -1.99 26.58
C ILE A 15 -21.35 -1.14 27.45
N LEU A 16 -20.27 -1.76 27.94
CA LEU A 16 -19.22 -1.08 28.65
C LEU A 16 -18.42 -0.30 27.60
N LEU A 17 -18.80 0.96 27.38
CA LEU A 17 -17.93 1.96 26.78
C LEU A 17 -16.70 2.04 27.71
N ILE A 18 -15.60 1.43 27.29
CA ILE A 18 -14.30 1.64 27.91
C ILE A 18 -13.87 3.04 27.50
N SER A 19 -14.35 4.05 28.21
CA SER A 19 -13.71 5.36 28.23
C SER A 19 -12.43 5.20 29.06
N ILE A 20 -11.30 5.03 28.38
CA ILE A 20 -9.98 5.18 29.00
C ILE A 20 -9.87 6.64 29.42
N GLN A 21 -10.21 6.94 30.68
CA GLN A 21 -9.78 8.18 31.31
C GLN A 21 -8.34 7.98 31.73
N ILE A 22 -7.40 8.44 30.89
CA ILE A 22 -6.01 8.60 31.29
C ILE A 22 -5.98 9.72 32.33
N THR A 23 -5.84 9.34 33.60
CA THR A 23 -5.51 10.29 34.66
C THR A 23 -4.08 10.79 34.43
N GLN A 24 -3.94 12.05 34.03
CA GLN A 24 -2.66 12.75 33.94
C GLN A 24 -2.00 12.80 35.33
N SER A 25 -0.93 12.02 35.48
CA SER A 25 0.11 12.27 36.48
C SER A 25 0.85 13.53 36.05
N PHE A 26 0.76 14.61 36.84
CA PHE A 26 1.66 15.75 36.72
C PHE A 26 3.06 15.32 37.15
N GLY A 27 3.88 14.84 36.21
CA GLY A 27 5.27 14.45 36.43
C GLY A 27 5.87 13.77 35.19
N GLU A 28 6.90 14.40 34.61
CA GLU A 28 7.75 13.96 33.49
C GLU A 28 7.01 13.57 32.19
N GLY A 29 6.94 14.51 31.24
CA GLY A 29 6.46 14.21 29.88
C GLY A 29 7.51 13.38 29.13
N ASN A 30 7.20 12.12 28.86
CA ASN A 30 8.04 11.27 28.01
C ASN A 30 7.58 11.41 26.55
N ASN A 31 8.53 11.37 25.61
CA ASN A 31 8.17 11.23 24.20
C ASN A 31 7.64 9.83 23.95
N LEU A 32 6.62 9.72 23.09
CA LEU A 32 6.13 8.45 22.56
C LEU A 32 7.17 7.85 21.59
N SER A 33 6.97 6.58 21.22
CA SER A 33 7.74 5.94 20.15
C SER A 33 7.51 6.63 18.80
N TYR A 34 8.37 6.36 17.82
CA TYR A 34 8.20 6.95 16.49
C TYR A 34 6.93 6.43 15.82
N GLU A 35 6.60 5.16 16.03
CA GLU A 35 5.40 4.51 15.51
C GLU A 35 4.13 5.17 16.07
N GLU A 36 4.03 5.34 17.39
CA GLU A 36 2.89 6.01 18.04
C GLU A 36 2.73 7.48 17.59
N ILE A 37 3.85 8.19 17.36
CA ILE A 37 3.80 9.57 16.87
C ILE A 37 3.30 9.60 15.42
N GLU A 38 3.78 8.70 14.58
CA GLU A 38 3.34 8.64 13.19
C GLU A 38 1.87 8.28 13.06
N GLU A 39 1.35 7.38 13.89
CA GLU A 39 -0.09 7.06 13.97
C GLU A 39 -0.92 8.30 14.32
N ILE A 40 -0.51 9.06 15.35
CA ILE A 40 -1.18 10.33 15.69
C ILE A 40 -1.12 11.33 14.53
N ILE A 41 0.02 11.42 13.85
CA ILE A 41 0.18 12.31 12.69
C ILE A 41 -0.75 11.89 11.55
N GLU A 42 -0.86 10.60 11.23
CA GLU A 42 -1.73 10.07 10.20
C GLU A 42 -3.21 10.34 10.50
N GLU A 43 -3.64 10.13 11.76
CA GLU A 43 -5.01 10.46 12.18
C GLU A 43 -5.31 11.95 11.99
N VAL A 44 -4.42 12.83 12.49
CA VAL A 44 -4.61 14.29 12.34
C VAL A 44 -4.56 14.71 10.87
N ALA A 45 -3.64 14.15 10.09
CA ALA A 45 -3.50 14.40 8.66
C ALA A 45 -4.80 14.08 7.91
N LYS A 46 -5.38 12.90 8.19
CA LYS A 46 -6.66 12.46 7.64
C LYS A 46 -7.82 13.37 8.04
N GLU A 47 -7.94 13.72 9.33
CA GLU A 47 -8.96 14.65 9.81
C GLU A 47 -8.88 16.04 9.16
N LYS A 48 -7.66 16.46 8.83
CA LYS A 48 -7.36 17.79 8.28
C LYS A 48 -7.24 17.82 6.76
N ASN A 49 -7.40 16.67 6.09
CA ASN A 49 -7.23 16.51 4.65
C ASN A 49 -5.87 17.06 4.15
N ILE A 50 -4.79 16.65 4.84
CA ILE A 50 -3.39 16.91 4.49
C ILE A 50 -2.70 15.56 4.24
N PRO A 51 -1.88 15.38 3.20
CA PRO A 51 -1.10 14.16 3.05
C PRO A 51 -0.23 13.90 4.29
N SER A 52 -0.32 12.71 4.90
CA SER A 52 0.33 12.43 6.20
C SER A 52 1.85 12.61 6.13
N VAL A 53 2.46 12.21 5.01
CA VAL A 53 3.90 12.33 4.76
C VAL A 53 4.40 13.78 4.87
N ILE A 54 3.55 14.77 4.57
CA ILE A 54 3.90 16.20 4.72
C ILE A 54 4.00 16.56 6.20
N LEU A 55 3.02 16.17 7.02
CA LEU A 55 3.06 16.45 8.46
C LEU A 55 4.19 15.67 9.15
N LYS A 56 4.42 14.40 8.76
CA LYS A 56 5.54 13.60 9.23
C LYS A 56 6.88 14.29 8.95
N ALA A 57 7.09 14.74 7.71
CA ALA A 57 8.30 15.45 7.34
C ALA A 57 8.50 16.77 8.10
N ILE A 58 7.43 17.54 8.33
CA ILE A 58 7.49 18.76 9.15
C ILE A 58 7.87 18.42 10.59
N ALA A 59 7.15 17.51 11.25
CA ALA A 59 7.41 17.12 12.64
C ALA A 59 8.85 16.61 12.84
N TRP A 60 9.35 15.82 11.88
CA TRP A 60 10.73 15.36 11.92
C TRP A 60 11.74 16.50 11.69
N LYS A 61 11.45 17.41 10.77
CA LYS A 61 12.31 18.56 10.47
C LYS A 61 12.40 19.53 11.64
N GLU A 62 11.28 19.78 12.31
CA GLU A 62 11.14 20.78 13.36
C GLU A 62 11.75 20.31 14.68
N SER A 63 11.57 19.03 15.05
CA SER A 63 12.04 18.55 16.35
C SER A 63 12.53 17.10 16.36
N ARG A 64 12.56 16.40 15.23
CA ARG A 64 12.83 14.95 15.16
C ARG A 64 11.83 14.16 16.02
N TYR A 65 10.56 14.53 15.91
CA TYR A 65 9.45 13.97 16.69
C TYR A 65 9.53 14.22 18.21
N GLN A 66 10.30 15.20 18.65
CA GLN A 66 10.46 15.53 20.06
C GLN A 66 9.39 16.54 20.54
N GLN A 67 8.53 16.12 21.45
CA GLN A 67 7.64 17.00 22.23
C GLN A 67 8.29 17.47 23.54
N PHE A 68 9.06 16.60 24.19
CA PHE A 68 9.71 16.87 25.49
C PHE A 68 11.23 16.71 25.41
N ASP A 69 11.98 17.55 26.14
CA ASP A 69 13.43 17.47 26.26
C ASP A 69 13.89 16.29 27.13
N SER A 70 15.21 16.14 27.31
CA SER A 70 15.77 15.04 28.12
C SER A 70 15.43 15.10 29.60
N ASN A 71 14.87 16.21 30.08
CA ASN A 71 14.42 16.41 31.47
C ASN A 71 12.89 16.30 31.59
N GLY A 72 12.21 15.83 30.53
CA GLY A 72 10.76 15.71 30.47
C GLY A 72 10.02 17.05 30.43
N GLN A 73 10.71 18.14 30.09
CA GLN A 73 10.11 19.47 29.94
C GLN A 73 9.68 19.69 28.49
N PRO A 74 8.62 20.50 28.22
CA PRO A 74 8.22 20.81 26.85
C PRO A 74 9.39 21.35 26.03
N PHE A 75 9.66 20.73 24.89
CA PHE A 75 10.76 21.10 24.00
C PHE A 75 10.50 22.49 23.42
N VAL A 76 11.41 23.43 23.66
CA VAL A 76 11.26 24.82 23.20
C VAL A 76 12.53 25.26 22.49
N SER A 77 12.43 25.67 21.23
CA SER A 77 13.54 26.25 20.46
C SER A 77 13.13 27.60 19.88
N ALA A 78 13.95 28.63 20.07
CA ALA A 78 13.68 30.00 19.60
C ALA A 78 12.27 30.55 19.98
N GLY A 79 11.70 30.06 21.09
CA GLY A 79 10.37 30.43 21.56
C GLY A 79 9.21 29.60 20.98
N ASN A 80 9.48 28.72 20.01
CA ASN A 80 8.54 27.76 19.45
C ASN A 80 8.43 26.52 20.35
N THR A 81 7.28 25.84 20.35
CA THR A 81 6.97 24.79 21.34
C THR A 81 6.62 23.46 20.67
N GLY A 82 7.19 22.38 21.20
CA GLY A 82 6.79 20.99 20.97
C GLY A 82 7.16 20.42 19.61
N ILE A 83 6.53 19.31 19.25
CA ILE A 83 6.87 18.48 18.09
C ILE A 83 6.78 19.22 16.75
N MET A 84 5.81 20.12 16.61
CA MET A 84 5.64 20.95 15.40
C MET A 84 6.27 22.34 15.51
N GLN A 85 7.00 22.63 16.60
CA GLN A 85 7.62 23.94 16.85
C GLN A 85 6.65 25.13 16.62
N ILE A 86 5.49 25.08 17.27
CA ILE A 86 4.46 26.11 17.12
C ILE A 86 4.84 27.39 17.84
N ASN A 87 4.72 28.51 17.13
CA ASN A 87 5.09 29.84 17.62
C ASN A 87 4.06 30.40 18.62
N ARG A 88 4.54 31.03 19.69
CA ARG A 88 3.73 31.70 20.73
C ARG A 88 2.87 32.87 20.22
N VAL A 89 3.09 33.36 19.01
CA VAL A 89 2.22 34.39 18.40
C VAL A 89 0.79 33.88 18.18
N HIS A 90 0.59 32.57 18.13
CA HIS A 90 -0.73 31.94 18.08
C HIS A 90 -1.39 31.92 19.47
N LYS A 91 -1.58 33.11 20.07
CA LYS A 91 -2.10 33.28 21.45
C LYS A 91 -3.53 32.77 21.66
N HIS A 92 -4.26 32.48 20.59
CA HIS A 92 -5.59 31.88 20.65
C HIS A 92 -5.54 30.38 20.95
N LEU A 93 -4.38 29.74 20.76
CA LEU A 93 -4.19 28.34 21.10
C LEU A 93 -4.00 28.18 22.61
N ASP A 94 -4.48 27.05 23.13
CA ASP A 94 -4.28 26.64 24.51
C ASP A 94 -2.79 26.34 24.74
N GLN A 95 -2.12 27.25 25.45
CA GLN A 95 -0.67 27.18 25.65
C GLN A 95 -0.26 26.01 26.56
N ASP A 96 -1.15 25.58 27.47
CA ASP A 96 -0.86 24.46 28.35
C ASP A 96 -0.97 23.15 27.58
N LYS A 97 -1.98 23.00 26.72
CA LYS A 97 -2.06 21.84 25.81
C LYS A 97 -0.92 21.83 24.80
N LEU A 98 -0.57 22.97 24.20
CA LEU A 98 0.54 23.04 23.23
C LEU A 98 1.86 22.51 23.80
N ARG A 99 2.06 22.71 25.12
CA ARG A 99 3.24 22.27 25.84
C ARG A 99 3.20 20.80 26.24
N ASN A 100 2.04 20.27 26.58
CA ASN A 100 1.93 18.98 27.28
C ASN A 100 1.16 17.89 26.52
N ASP A 101 0.47 18.23 25.44
CA ASP A 101 -0.34 17.33 24.64
C ASP A 101 0.25 17.21 23.23
N ILE A 102 0.79 16.02 22.92
CA ILE A 102 1.46 15.72 21.65
C ILE A 102 0.48 15.89 20.48
N ARG A 103 -0.72 15.30 20.58
CA ARG A 103 -1.74 15.39 19.53
C ARG A 103 -2.15 16.84 19.30
N TYR A 104 -2.43 17.59 20.38
CA TYR A 104 -2.80 19.00 20.24
C TYR A 104 -1.70 19.84 19.58
N ASN A 105 -0.42 19.55 19.85
CA ASN A 105 0.69 20.22 19.18
C ASN A 105 0.74 19.89 17.68
N ILE A 106 0.51 18.63 17.31
CA ILE A 106 0.39 18.17 15.92
C ILE A 106 -0.79 18.85 15.20
N GLU A 107 -1.97 18.86 15.82
CA GLU A 107 -3.17 19.55 15.32
C GLU A 107 -2.92 21.04 15.11
N ALA A 108 -2.28 21.70 16.06
CA ALA A 108 -1.91 23.11 15.94
C ALA A 108 -0.94 23.35 14.76
N GLY A 109 0.01 22.43 14.52
CA GLY A 109 0.87 22.47 13.35
C GLY A 109 0.13 22.30 12.04
N ALA A 110 -0.77 21.33 11.96
CA ALA A 110 -1.64 21.12 10.82
C ALA A 110 -2.48 22.38 10.53
N ASP A 111 -3.06 23.00 11.56
CA ASP A 111 -3.86 24.22 11.42
C ASP A 111 -3.03 25.42 10.93
N VAL A 112 -1.78 25.55 11.40
CA VAL A 112 -0.86 26.58 10.89
C VAL A 112 -0.57 26.36 9.41
N LEU A 113 -0.29 25.12 9.00
CA LEU A 113 -0.03 24.76 7.60
C LEU A 113 -1.26 25.02 6.72
N LEU A 114 -2.45 24.60 7.15
CA LEU A 114 -3.71 24.87 6.45
C LEU A 114 -3.99 26.37 6.33
N GLY A 115 -3.70 27.14 7.37
CA GLY A 115 -3.76 28.60 7.29
C GLY A 115 -2.87 29.16 6.17
N ARG A 116 -1.72 28.52 5.90
CA ARG A 116 -0.87 28.87 4.76
C ARG A 116 -1.49 28.42 3.44
N TRP A 117 -1.94 27.18 3.37
CA TRP A 117 -2.62 26.61 2.22
C TRP A 117 -3.80 27.49 1.75
N TYR A 118 -4.74 27.83 2.64
CA TYR A 118 -5.91 28.66 2.31
C TYR A 118 -5.57 30.12 1.96
N SER A 119 -4.34 30.55 2.23
CA SER A 119 -3.84 31.88 1.84
C SER A 119 -3.09 31.87 0.50
N THR A 120 -2.87 30.71 -0.11
CA THR A 120 -2.35 30.61 -1.48
C THR A 120 -3.36 31.21 -2.48
N GLY A 121 -2.86 31.78 -3.58
CA GLY A 121 -3.65 32.55 -4.55
C GLY A 121 -4.02 33.97 -4.09
N ARG A 122 -3.79 34.31 -2.81
CA ARG A 122 -3.99 35.65 -2.26
C ARG A 122 -2.70 36.25 -1.72
N ILE A 123 -2.05 35.55 -0.79
CA ILE A 123 -0.81 35.97 -0.13
C ILE A 123 0.37 35.21 -0.73
N TYR A 124 0.22 33.90 -0.89
CA TYR A 124 1.25 33.03 -1.46
C TYR A 124 0.90 32.65 -2.91
N PRO A 125 1.88 32.34 -3.75
CA PRO A 125 1.62 31.78 -5.09
C PRO A 125 0.90 30.44 -5.01
N THR A 126 0.41 29.97 -6.15
CA THR A 126 -0.20 28.63 -6.29
C THR A 126 0.64 27.75 -7.19
N ILE A 127 0.53 26.44 -6.98
CA ILE A 127 0.95 25.43 -7.95
C ILE A 127 -0.29 24.68 -8.42
N GLY A 128 -0.38 24.47 -9.72
CA GLY A 128 -1.47 23.71 -10.32
C GLY A 128 -2.84 24.30 -10.03
N ASP A 129 -3.77 23.39 -9.82
CA ASP A 129 -5.15 23.62 -9.39
C ASP A 129 -5.33 23.59 -7.87
N MET A 130 -4.24 23.44 -7.10
CA MET A 130 -4.27 23.25 -5.66
C MET A 130 -5.07 22.01 -5.23
N ASP A 131 -5.01 20.90 -5.98
CA ASP A 131 -5.42 19.59 -5.47
C ASP A 131 -4.61 19.25 -4.21
N PRO A 132 -5.24 19.04 -3.03
CA PRO A 132 -4.54 18.74 -1.78
C PRO A 132 -3.87 17.37 -1.77
N ASN A 133 -4.27 16.45 -2.65
CA ASN A 133 -3.61 15.15 -2.74
C ASN A 133 -2.36 15.18 -3.63
N ILE A 134 -2.10 16.24 -4.39
CA ILE A 134 -0.82 16.39 -5.12
C ILE A 134 0.22 17.01 -4.19
N LEU A 135 1.30 16.28 -3.89
CA LEU A 135 2.29 16.70 -2.89
C LEU A 135 2.98 18.01 -3.27
N GLU A 136 3.31 18.19 -4.56
CA GLU A 136 3.96 19.39 -5.07
C GLU A 136 3.12 20.66 -4.87
N ASN A 137 1.79 20.54 -4.79
CA ASN A 137 0.91 21.70 -4.60
C ASN A 137 1.11 22.38 -3.22
N TRP A 138 1.69 21.67 -2.24
CA TRP A 138 1.93 22.19 -0.89
C TRP A 138 3.18 23.08 -0.77
N TYR A 139 3.98 23.21 -1.82
CA TYR A 139 5.28 23.87 -1.81
C TYR A 139 5.28 25.26 -1.14
N PHE A 140 4.35 26.14 -1.52
CA PHE A 140 4.28 27.49 -0.98
C PHE A 140 3.66 27.55 0.42
N ALA A 141 2.80 26.59 0.77
CA ALA A 141 2.31 26.44 2.13
C ALA A 141 3.47 26.06 3.07
N LEU A 142 4.37 25.16 2.64
CA LEU A 142 5.57 24.76 3.37
C LEU A 142 6.56 25.92 3.54
N TRP A 143 6.82 26.69 2.49
CA TRP A 143 7.62 27.90 2.61
C TRP A 143 6.98 28.87 3.61
N GLY A 144 5.66 29.08 3.54
CA GLY A 144 4.92 29.90 4.48
C GLY A 144 4.94 29.38 5.92
N TYR A 145 5.00 28.06 6.12
CA TYR A 145 5.05 27.41 7.42
C TYR A 145 6.30 27.83 8.20
N ASN A 146 7.47 27.84 7.54
CA ASN A 146 8.75 28.29 8.12
C ASN A 146 8.88 29.83 8.24
N GLY A 147 7.79 30.57 7.97
CA GLY A 147 7.78 32.01 7.90
C GLY A 147 8.13 32.46 6.48
N TRP A 148 7.21 33.15 5.82
CA TRP A 148 7.31 33.62 4.45
C TRP A 148 8.45 34.65 4.26
N VAL A 149 9.69 34.17 4.15
CA VAL A 149 10.91 35.01 4.10
C VAL A 149 11.79 34.69 2.89
N ALA A 150 12.47 35.72 2.37
CA ALA A 150 13.26 35.65 1.14
C ALA A 150 14.45 34.67 1.20
N ARG A 151 14.99 34.35 2.38
CA ARG A 151 16.08 33.37 2.53
C ARG A 151 15.67 31.95 2.12
N ASN A 152 14.37 31.64 2.11
CA ASN A 152 13.84 30.35 1.69
C ASN A 152 13.54 30.31 0.17
N ASN A 153 13.97 31.33 -0.58
CA ASN A 153 13.95 31.28 -2.03
C ASN A 153 15.05 30.32 -2.53
N PRO A 154 14.70 29.25 -3.28
CA PRO A 154 15.69 28.30 -3.81
C PRO A 154 16.73 28.92 -4.73
N ASN A 155 16.41 30.01 -5.44
CA ASN A 155 17.42 30.73 -6.23
C ASN A 155 18.47 31.44 -5.37
N VAL A 156 18.24 31.55 -4.05
CA VAL A 156 19.17 32.15 -3.08
C VAL A 156 19.83 31.07 -2.21
N SER A 157 19.07 30.11 -1.70
CA SER A 157 19.54 29.11 -0.73
C SER A 157 19.69 27.69 -1.28
N GLY A 158 19.28 27.44 -2.54
CA GLY A 158 19.25 26.12 -3.14
C GLY A 158 18.50 25.12 -2.27
N ASP A 159 19.08 23.93 -2.10
CA ASP A 159 18.53 22.83 -1.28
C ASP A 159 18.46 23.15 0.22
N LYS A 160 18.97 24.32 0.66
CA LYS A 160 18.80 24.80 2.04
C LYS A 160 17.48 25.53 2.26
N ALA A 161 16.72 25.82 1.20
CA ALA A 161 15.37 26.34 1.32
C ALA A 161 14.49 25.34 2.09
N TYR A 162 13.65 25.83 2.99
CA TYR A 162 12.92 24.96 3.91
C TYR A 162 12.06 23.89 3.21
N GLN A 163 11.29 24.31 2.20
CA GLN A 163 10.43 23.43 1.44
C GLN A 163 11.22 22.38 0.62
N GLU A 164 12.42 22.71 0.15
CA GLU A 164 13.32 21.73 -0.49
C GLU A 164 13.85 20.71 0.53
N GLN A 165 14.15 21.15 1.75
CA GLN A 165 14.55 20.24 2.83
C GLN A 165 13.43 19.29 3.25
N ILE A 166 12.17 19.76 3.22
CA ILE A 166 11.00 18.91 3.43
C ILE A 166 10.88 17.91 2.29
N PHE A 167 10.98 18.33 1.02
CA PHE A 167 10.89 17.44 -0.13
C PHE A 167 12.01 16.39 -0.14
N GLN A 168 13.25 16.78 0.19
CA GLN A 168 14.36 15.85 0.35
C GLN A 168 14.09 14.83 1.46
N LEU A 169 13.52 15.27 2.59
CA LEU A 169 13.19 14.37 3.69
C LEU A 169 12.07 13.38 3.31
N ILE A 170 11.06 13.84 2.56
CA ILE A 170 10.00 13.00 1.99
C ILE A 170 10.60 11.87 1.14
N ARG A 171 11.57 12.20 0.27
CA ARG A 171 12.30 11.21 -0.55
C ARG A 171 13.14 10.26 0.31
N ASP A 172 14.00 10.79 1.16
CA ASP A 172 15.05 9.98 1.80
C ASP A 172 14.56 9.17 3.00
N LYS A 173 13.63 9.72 3.78
CA LYS A 173 13.19 9.11 5.04
C LYS A 173 11.93 8.28 4.87
N TYR A 174 11.03 8.71 3.98
CA TYR A 174 9.71 8.09 3.83
C TYR A 174 9.56 7.35 2.50
N ASP A 175 10.62 7.27 1.69
CA ASP A 175 10.64 6.60 0.38
C ASP A 175 9.50 7.06 -0.56
N GLN A 176 9.05 8.31 -0.37
CA GLN A 176 7.97 8.89 -1.14
C GLN A 176 8.58 9.78 -2.22
N SER A 177 8.31 9.43 -3.48
CA SER A 177 8.73 10.27 -4.61
C SER A 177 7.99 11.61 -4.59
N ILE A 178 8.73 12.68 -4.86
CA ILE A 178 8.23 14.06 -4.96
C ILE A 178 9.20 14.89 -5.81
N THR A 179 8.66 15.72 -6.70
CA THR A 179 9.41 16.55 -7.64
C THR A 179 9.62 17.96 -7.10
N SER A 180 10.86 18.43 -7.03
CA SER A 180 11.15 19.83 -6.73
C SER A 180 10.63 20.77 -7.84
N ILE A 181 10.24 21.98 -7.45
CA ILE A 181 9.75 22.99 -8.39
C ILE A 181 10.93 23.62 -9.14
N ASP A 182 10.80 23.75 -10.47
CA ASP A 182 11.83 24.41 -11.28
C ASP A 182 12.05 25.85 -10.78
N ALA A 183 13.25 26.08 -10.22
CA ALA A 183 13.63 27.35 -9.64
C ALA A 183 13.65 28.49 -10.68
N SER A 184 13.73 28.18 -11.99
CA SER A 184 13.61 29.17 -13.06
C SER A 184 12.23 29.87 -13.10
N LEU A 185 11.20 29.21 -12.54
CA LEU A 185 9.84 29.75 -12.43
C LEU A 185 9.68 30.68 -11.22
N LEU A 186 10.70 30.78 -10.36
CA LEU A 186 10.73 31.63 -9.18
C LEU A 186 11.57 32.89 -9.45
N PRO A 187 11.33 34.00 -8.71
CA PRO A 187 12.19 35.17 -8.85
C PRO A 187 13.61 34.84 -8.42
N SER A 188 14.60 35.46 -9.06
CA SER A 188 16.03 35.23 -8.77
C SER A 188 16.43 35.59 -7.33
N SER A 189 15.64 36.43 -6.65
CA SER A 189 15.78 36.74 -5.24
C SER A 189 14.45 37.28 -4.67
N GLY A 190 14.35 37.40 -3.35
CA GLY A 190 13.16 37.94 -2.70
C GLY A 190 12.01 36.93 -2.63
N LEU A 191 10.80 37.45 -2.39
CA LEU A 191 9.58 36.64 -2.30
C LEU A 191 8.84 36.63 -3.64
N PRO A 192 8.30 35.49 -4.08
CA PRO A 192 7.38 35.47 -5.21
C PRO A 192 6.11 36.24 -4.88
N LYS A 193 5.49 36.85 -5.91
CA LYS A 193 4.22 37.56 -5.75
C LYS A 193 3.11 36.55 -5.49
N GLY A 194 2.17 36.85 -4.59
CA GLY A 194 1.02 35.98 -4.33
C GLY A 194 0.15 35.67 -5.57
N SER A 195 0.22 36.52 -6.60
CA SER A 195 -0.47 36.31 -7.88
C SER A 195 0.25 35.36 -8.84
N LEU A 196 1.47 34.91 -8.52
CA LEU A 196 2.22 33.97 -9.35
C LEU A 196 1.50 32.62 -9.34
N LYS A 197 1.32 32.04 -10.52
CA LYS A 197 0.76 30.69 -10.70
C LYS A 197 1.78 29.86 -11.44
N ILE A 198 2.22 28.78 -10.82
CA ILE A 198 3.14 27.80 -11.39
C ILE A 198 2.29 26.58 -11.81
N PRO A 199 2.47 25.99 -13.00
CA PRO A 199 1.77 24.75 -13.33
C PRO A 199 2.25 23.61 -12.44
N THR A 200 1.40 22.62 -12.19
CA THR A 200 1.87 21.34 -11.61
C THR A 200 3.00 20.78 -12.47
N PRO A 201 4.12 20.34 -11.89
CA PRO A 201 5.18 19.69 -12.64
C PRO A 201 4.65 18.52 -13.47
N GLU A 202 5.23 18.29 -14.65
CA GLU A 202 4.83 17.19 -15.54
C GLU A 202 4.89 15.84 -14.81
N ILE A 203 5.95 15.62 -14.04
CA ILE A 203 6.06 14.51 -13.09
C ILE A 203 5.68 15.04 -11.71
N HIS A 204 4.54 14.58 -11.19
CA HIS A 204 4.02 14.92 -9.87
C HIS A 204 3.52 13.67 -9.15
N HIS A 205 3.30 13.79 -7.84
CA HIS A 205 3.04 12.63 -6.99
C HIS A 205 1.86 12.85 -6.06
N PHE A 206 1.15 11.77 -5.75
CA PHE A 206 -0.01 11.79 -4.88
C PHE A 206 0.37 11.43 -3.45
N GLY A 207 -0.33 12.04 -2.49
CA GLY A 207 -0.37 11.63 -1.10
C GLY A 207 -1.38 10.52 -0.84
N ASP A 208 -1.76 10.39 0.43
CA ASP A 208 -2.63 9.35 0.99
C ASP A 208 -4.07 9.84 1.25
N LEU A 209 -4.50 10.97 0.70
CA LEU A 209 -5.84 11.52 0.96
C LEU A 209 -6.97 10.78 0.24
N ASN A 210 -6.64 10.02 -0.79
CA ASN A 210 -7.58 9.19 -1.54
C ASN A 210 -7.46 7.71 -1.17
N ASP A 211 -6.75 7.39 -0.08
CA ASP A 211 -6.57 6.03 0.39
C ASP A 211 -7.76 5.70 1.29
N GLU A 212 -8.78 5.04 0.73
CA GLU A 212 -9.85 4.49 1.56
C GLU A 212 -9.24 3.49 2.56
N PRO A 213 -9.54 3.61 3.86
CA PRO A 213 -8.84 2.87 4.92
C PRO A 213 -8.98 1.34 4.88
N ASP A 214 -9.84 0.80 4.01
CA ASP A 214 -10.07 -0.64 3.81
C ASP A 214 -9.58 -1.15 2.45
N VAL A 215 -8.81 -0.34 1.70
CA VAL A 215 -8.33 -0.71 0.36
C VAL A 215 -6.90 -1.21 0.43
N ILE A 216 -6.74 -2.54 0.40
CA ILE A 216 -5.44 -3.21 0.36
C ILE A 216 -4.65 -2.81 -0.90
N PHE A 217 -5.31 -2.73 -2.05
CA PHE A 217 -4.72 -2.25 -3.31
C PHE A 217 -5.64 -1.28 -4.05
N LYS A 218 -5.12 -0.12 -4.44
CA LYS A 218 -5.87 0.98 -5.08
C LYS A 218 -6.48 0.58 -6.42
N ASP A 219 -5.80 -0.28 -7.17
CA ASP A 219 -6.20 -0.73 -8.50
C ASP A 219 -7.16 -1.91 -8.53
N ILE A 220 -7.59 -2.41 -7.36
CA ILE A 220 -8.59 -3.48 -7.29
C ILE A 220 -9.96 -3.04 -6.77
N ILE A 221 -10.14 -1.78 -6.36
CA ILE A 221 -11.37 -1.27 -5.70
C ILE A 221 -12.65 -1.70 -6.44
N ASP A 222 -12.67 -1.48 -7.76
CA ASP A 222 -13.79 -1.82 -8.64
C ASP A 222 -13.47 -3.03 -9.55
N HIS A 223 -12.40 -3.78 -9.26
CA HIS A 223 -11.97 -4.88 -10.09
C HIS A 223 -12.76 -6.15 -9.75
N PRO A 224 -13.30 -6.92 -10.73
CA PRO A 224 -14.18 -8.07 -10.46
C PRO A 224 -13.50 -9.25 -9.74
N LYS A 225 -12.17 -9.23 -9.58
CA LYS A 225 -11.40 -10.26 -8.88
C LYS A 225 -10.93 -9.79 -7.50
N ARG A 226 -11.40 -8.62 -7.03
CA ARG A 226 -11.01 -8.00 -5.75
C ARG A 226 -11.07 -8.99 -4.60
N GLU A 227 -12.22 -9.63 -4.40
CA GLU A 227 -12.44 -10.55 -3.28
C GLU A 227 -11.42 -11.70 -3.23
N TYR A 228 -11.03 -12.23 -4.39
CA TYR A 228 -10.04 -13.32 -4.48
C TYR A 228 -8.64 -12.82 -4.17
N ILE A 229 -8.30 -11.63 -4.65
CA ILE A 229 -6.98 -11.02 -4.45
C ILE A 229 -6.79 -10.66 -2.97
N GLU A 230 -7.78 -10.00 -2.36
CA GLU A 230 -7.75 -9.62 -0.94
C GLU A 230 -7.65 -10.86 -0.05
N ALA A 231 -8.45 -11.90 -0.31
CA ALA A 231 -8.38 -13.12 0.48
C ALA A 231 -7.03 -13.85 0.38
N LEU A 232 -6.44 -13.92 -0.82
CA LEU A 232 -5.12 -14.52 -0.98
C LEU A 232 -4.01 -13.66 -0.37
N TYR A 233 -4.17 -12.34 -0.33
CA TYR A 233 -3.24 -11.44 0.35
C TYR A 233 -3.29 -11.65 1.86
N GLU A 234 -4.48 -11.75 2.45
CA GLU A 234 -4.66 -12.06 3.88
C GLU A 234 -4.08 -13.43 4.26
N MET A 235 -4.11 -14.40 3.33
CA MET A 235 -3.47 -15.71 3.50
C MET A 235 -1.94 -15.67 3.32
N GLY A 236 -1.36 -14.55 2.91
CA GLY A 236 0.07 -14.39 2.64
C GLY A 236 0.56 -15.05 1.34
N ILE A 237 -0.35 -15.47 0.45
CA ILE A 237 -0.03 -16.19 -0.80
C ILE A 237 0.41 -15.19 -1.89
N VAL A 238 -0.28 -14.04 -1.98
CA VAL A 238 0.04 -12.97 -2.93
C VAL A 238 0.44 -11.70 -2.22
N SER A 239 1.22 -10.85 -2.90
CA SER A 239 1.69 -9.55 -2.42
C SER A 239 1.45 -8.45 -3.47
N GLY A 240 1.56 -7.19 -3.09
CA GLY A 240 1.53 -6.07 -4.03
C GLY A 240 2.83 -5.91 -4.82
N VAL A 241 2.80 -5.02 -5.81
CA VAL A 241 3.99 -4.62 -6.60
C VAL A 241 4.59 -3.29 -6.12
N GLY A 242 4.15 -2.79 -4.96
CA GLY A 242 4.52 -1.48 -4.41
C GLY A 242 3.46 -0.40 -4.64
N HIS A 243 3.60 0.74 -3.97
CA HIS A 243 2.69 1.90 -4.08
C HIS A 243 1.19 1.58 -3.86
N ASN A 244 0.88 0.58 -3.02
CA ASN A 244 -0.47 0.05 -2.80
C ASN A 244 -1.14 -0.45 -4.10
N MET A 245 -0.37 -1.05 -5.02
CA MET A 245 -0.87 -1.61 -6.28
C MET A 245 -0.71 -3.13 -6.32
N PHE A 246 -1.66 -3.82 -6.96
CA PHE A 246 -1.58 -5.26 -7.22
C PHE A 246 -1.26 -5.61 -8.68
N GLN A 247 -1.72 -4.79 -9.62
CA GLN A 247 -1.75 -5.00 -11.06
C GLN A 247 -2.52 -6.25 -11.48
N PRO A 248 -3.85 -6.31 -11.26
CA PRO A 248 -4.65 -7.50 -11.51
C PRO A 248 -4.75 -7.89 -12.99
N ASP A 249 -4.63 -6.93 -13.89
CA ASP A 249 -4.73 -7.15 -15.35
C ASP A 249 -3.36 -7.34 -16.03
N SER A 250 -2.25 -7.22 -15.28
CA SER A 250 -0.92 -7.50 -15.80
C SER A 250 -0.72 -9.01 -16.01
N PHE A 251 -0.05 -9.37 -17.10
CA PHE A 251 0.41 -10.73 -17.35
C PHE A 251 1.48 -11.13 -16.34
N ILE A 252 1.49 -12.41 -15.98
CA ILE A 252 2.35 -12.96 -14.94
C ILE A 252 3.38 -13.93 -15.54
N THR A 253 4.59 -13.92 -14.98
CA THR A 253 5.69 -14.79 -15.42
C THR A 253 5.63 -16.19 -14.81
N MET A 254 6.32 -17.16 -15.41
CA MET A 254 6.43 -18.53 -14.93
C MET A 254 6.87 -18.61 -13.46
N GLU A 255 7.89 -17.84 -13.06
CA GLU A 255 8.38 -17.82 -11.67
C GLU A 255 7.36 -17.27 -10.66
N GLN A 256 6.56 -16.29 -11.09
CA GLN A 256 5.52 -15.72 -10.24
C GLN A 256 4.33 -16.66 -10.12
N VAL A 257 4.01 -17.40 -11.18
CA VAL A 257 2.97 -18.45 -11.14
C VAL A 257 3.40 -19.58 -10.23
N ALA A 258 4.65 -20.07 -10.38
CA ALA A 258 5.21 -21.10 -9.51
C ALA A 258 5.04 -20.73 -8.04
N LYS A 259 5.47 -19.53 -7.64
CA LYS A 259 5.29 -19.04 -6.27
C LYS A 259 3.85 -19.12 -5.81
N ILE A 260 2.91 -18.53 -6.55
CA ILE A 260 1.50 -18.46 -6.16
C ILE A 260 0.89 -19.86 -6.05
N LEU A 261 1.25 -20.79 -6.95
CA LEU A 261 0.78 -22.17 -6.90
C LEU A 261 1.35 -22.94 -5.70
N ILE A 262 2.66 -22.86 -5.45
CA ILE A 262 3.30 -23.53 -4.32
C ILE A 262 2.73 -23.04 -2.99
N ASP A 263 2.68 -21.71 -2.79
CA ASP A 263 2.12 -21.10 -1.58
C ASP A 263 0.62 -21.44 -1.45
N GLY A 264 -0.16 -21.30 -2.52
CA GLY A 264 -1.60 -21.51 -2.50
C GLY A 264 -2.02 -22.97 -2.32
N LEU A 265 -1.20 -23.92 -2.79
CA LEU A 265 -1.45 -25.35 -2.59
C LEU A 265 -0.92 -25.86 -1.24
N GLY A 266 -0.10 -25.05 -0.56
CA GLY A 266 0.53 -25.37 0.72
C GLY A 266 1.64 -26.41 0.59
N LEU A 267 2.40 -26.35 -0.51
CA LEU A 267 3.52 -27.26 -0.77
C LEU A 267 4.78 -26.77 -0.03
N GLU A 268 5.52 -27.69 0.57
CA GLU A 268 6.76 -27.37 1.28
C GLU A 268 7.89 -27.04 0.28
N LEU A 269 8.65 -25.99 0.57
CA LEU A 269 9.78 -25.60 -0.25
C LEU A 269 10.91 -26.61 -0.15
N VAL A 270 11.53 -26.90 -1.29
CA VAL A 270 12.71 -27.76 -1.37
C VAL A 270 13.92 -26.86 -1.57
N GLU A 271 14.87 -26.94 -0.62
CA GLU A 271 16.09 -26.12 -0.61
C GLU A 271 17.22 -26.69 -1.49
N GLU A 272 17.01 -27.83 -2.14
CA GLU A 272 18.00 -28.47 -3.02
C GLU A 272 17.97 -27.83 -4.41
N THR A 273 19.11 -27.53 -5.02
CA THR A 273 19.17 -26.85 -6.32
C THR A 273 18.55 -27.72 -7.43
N ALA A 274 17.50 -27.25 -8.12
CA ALA A 274 17.06 -27.91 -9.35
C ALA A 274 18.16 -27.83 -10.42
N ILE A 275 18.36 -28.93 -11.14
CA ILE A 275 19.32 -29.00 -12.25
C ILE A 275 18.59 -28.56 -13.52
N VAL A 276 18.51 -27.25 -13.75
CA VAL A 276 17.99 -26.64 -14.98
C VAL A 276 19.03 -25.72 -15.59
N GLU A 277 19.09 -25.64 -16.92
CA GLU A 277 20.17 -24.96 -17.64
C GLU A 277 20.10 -23.43 -17.52
N ASP A 278 18.91 -22.86 -17.32
CA ASP A 278 18.67 -21.43 -17.19
C ASP A 278 18.56 -20.93 -15.73
N TRP A 279 19.20 -21.64 -14.79
CA TRP A 279 19.20 -21.32 -13.36
C TRP A 279 19.56 -19.86 -13.05
N ASP A 280 20.58 -19.32 -13.73
CA ASP A 280 21.07 -17.96 -13.51
C ASP A 280 20.12 -16.87 -14.03
N ASN A 281 19.09 -17.23 -14.82
CA ASN A 281 18.08 -16.30 -15.31
C ASN A 281 16.91 -16.10 -14.32
N MET A 282 16.90 -16.86 -13.21
CA MET A 282 15.86 -16.78 -12.18
C MET A 282 16.12 -15.61 -11.22
N SER A 283 15.04 -15.00 -10.72
CA SER A 283 15.18 -14.17 -9.53
C SER A 283 15.56 -15.02 -8.30
N GLU A 284 16.38 -14.47 -7.40
CA GLU A 284 16.85 -15.21 -6.23
C GLU A 284 15.70 -15.77 -5.37
N TRP A 285 14.66 -14.97 -5.17
CA TRP A 285 13.46 -15.37 -4.42
C TRP A 285 12.69 -16.52 -5.07
N ALA A 286 12.86 -16.75 -6.38
CA ALA A 286 12.08 -17.72 -7.15
C ALA A 286 12.72 -19.11 -7.20
N LYS A 287 14.00 -19.24 -6.82
CA LYS A 287 14.77 -20.48 -7.00
C LYS A 287 14.15 -21.67 -6.28
N ASP A 288 13.76 -21.50 -5.02
CA ASP A 288 13.14 -22.58 -4.24
C ASP A 288 11.75 -22.92 -4.77
N TYR A 289 10.97 -21.92 -5.19
CA TYR A 289 9.65 -22.13 -5.78
C TYR A 289 9.69 -22.88 -7.11
N ILE A 290 10.62 -22.49 -8.00
CA ILE A 290 10.82 -23.16 -9.28
C ILE A 290 11.34 -24.57 -9.05
N THR A 291 12.24 -24.76 -8.10
CA THR A 291 12.74 -26.09 -7.73
C THR A 291 11.61 -26.98 -7.28
N THR A 292 10.81 -26.55 -6.31
CA THR A 292 9.66 -27.32 -5.84
C THR A 292 8.69 -27.60 -6.98
N ALA A 293 8.37 -26.60 -7.81
CA ALA A 293 7.46 -26.78 -8.92
C ALA A 293 7.98 -27.78 -9.96
N TYR A 294 9.28 -27.76 -10.26
CA TYR A 294 9.91 -28.73 -11.16
C TYR A 294 9.87 -30.15 -10.60
N GLN A 295 10.22 -30.33 -9.32
CA GLN A 295 10.23 -31.65 -8.66
C GLN A 295 8.84 -32.26 -8.49
N HIS A 296 7.80 -31.43 -8.44
CA HIS A 296 6.40 -31.85 -8.36
C HIS A 296 5.72 -31.99 -9.73
N ASP A 297 6.48 -31.93 -10.83
CA ASP A 297 5.95 -31.96 -12.21
C ASP A 297 4.91 -30.86 -12.50
N ILE A 298 4.95 -29.75 -11.74
CA ILE A 298 4.10 -28.57 -11.93
C ILE A 298 4.61 -27.79 -13.14
N ILE A 299 5.94 -27.68 -13.28
CA ILE A 299 6.61 -27.06 -14.42
C ILE A 299 7.41 -28.14 -15.14
N LEU A 300 7.36 -28.12 -16.47
CA LEU A 300 8.16 -28.98 -17.33
C LEU A 300 9.23 -28.13 -18.02
N ALA A 301 10.46 -28.63 -18.03
CA ALA A 301 11.54 -28.03 -18.81
C ALA A 301 11.38 -28.37 -20.29
N ASP A 302 11.93 -27.51 -21.15
CA ASP A 302 12.01 -27.76 -22.59
C ASP A 302 13.07 -28.83 -22.95
N GLN A 303 13.23 -29.10 -24.24
CA GLN A 303 14.18 -30.09 -24.76
C GLN A 303 15.65 -29.78 -24.40
N ASP A 304 15.95 -28.52 -24.08
CA ASP A 304 17.26 -28.03 -23.69
C ASP A 304 17.37 -27.89 -22.16
N ASN A 305 16.41 -28.45 -21.41
CA ASN A 305 16.33 -28.43 -19.95
C ASN A 305 16.23 -27.01 -19.35
N ASN A 306 15.59 -26.07 -20.06
CA ASN A 306 15.25 -24.74 -19.54
C ASN A 306 13.79 -24.67 -19.07
N VAL A 307 13.53 -23.93 -18.00
CA VAL A 307 12.16 -23.69 -17.48
C VAL A 307 11.61 -22.31 -17.85
N ASN A 308 12.45 -21.44 -18.42
CA ASN A 308 12.10 -20.12 -18.94
C ASN A 308 11.39 -19.24 -17.89
N PRO A 309 12.00 -18.95 -16.72
CA PRO A 309 11.31 -18.41 -15.54
C PRO A 309 10.65 -17.04 -15.76
N LYS A 310 11.18 -16.23 -16.68
CA LYS A 310 10.70 -14.87 -16.98
C LYS A 310 9.64 -14.81 -18.08
N VAL A 311 9.29 -15.93 -18.71
CA VAL A 311 8.29 -15.93 -19.78
C VAL A 311 6.89 -15.76 -19.20
N THR A 312 6.03 -15.00 -19.88
CA THR A 312 4.60 -14.96 -19.57
C THR A 312 3.92 -16.24 -20.02
N ILE A 313 3.05 -16.79 -19.18
CA ILE A 313 2.41 -18.08 -19.44
C ILE A 313 1.00 -17.93 -19.99
N THR A 314 0.59 -18.86 -20.84
CA THR A 314 -0.77 -18.88 -21.37
C THR A 314 -1.78 -19.37 -20.32
N ARG A 315 -3.05 -19.06 -20.53
CA ARG A 315 -4.14 -19.46 -19.65
C ARG A 315 -4.30 -20.98 -19.57
N GLU A 316 -4.09 -21.71 -20.67
CA GLU A 316 -4.13 -23.17 -20.64
C GLU A 316 -2.92 -23.78 -19.91
N GLU A 317 -1.74 -23.15 -19.99
CA GLU A 317 -0.55 -23.57 -19.25
C GLU A 317 -0.73 -23.42 -17.74
N ALA A 318 -1.22 -22.27 -17.30
CA ALA A 318 -1.49 -22.03 -15.88
C ALA A 318 -2.48 -23.06 -15.30
N ILE A 319 -3.47 -23.47 -16.09
CA ILE A 319 -4.44 -24.51 -15.69
C ILE A 319 -3.79 -25.89 -15.60
N ILE A 320 -2.92 -26.27 -16.54
CA ILE A 320 -2.15 -27.51 -16.45
C ILE A 320 -1.27 -27.51 -15.20
N MET A 321 -0.54 -26.42 -14.95
CA MET A 321 0.33 -26.28 -13.78
C MET A 321 -0.46 -26.42 -12.47
N LEU A 322 -1.58 -25.69 -12.34
CA LEU A 322 -2.45 -25.76 -11.17
C LEU A 322 -3.00 -27.18 -10.96
N PHE A 323 -3.39 -27.85 -12.05
CA PHE A 323 -3.88 -29.22 -12.00
C PHE A 323 -2.80 -30.21 -11.53
N ASN A 324 -1.60 -30.13 -12.09
CA ASN A 324 -0.47 -30.99 -11.70
C ASN A 324 -0.10 -30.80 -10.23
N GLY A 325 -0.12 -29.54 -9.74
CA GLY A 325 0.18 -29.23 -8.35
C GLY A 325 -0.79 -29.86 -7.33
N LEU A 326 -1.99 -30.26 -7.75
CA LEU A 326 -2.91 -31.02 -6.89
C LEU A 326 -2.43 -32.45 -6.61
N GLY A 327 -1.46 -32.98 -7.37
CA GLY A 327 -0.91 -34.32 -7.18
C GLY A 327 -1.94 -35.44 -7.39
N ILE A 328 -3.01 -35.18 -8.13
CA ILE A 328 -4.10 -36.12 -8.35
C ILE A 328 -3.63 -37.22 -9.30
N LYS A 329 -3.68 -38.47 -8.83
CA LYS A 329 -3.45 -39.64 -9.69
C LYS A 329 -4.72 -39.92 -10.49
N ILE A 330 -4.69 -39.65 -11.78
CA ILE A 330 -5.81 -39.94 -12.68
C ILE A 330 -5.56 -41.28 -13.37
N ASN A 331 -6.63 -42.06 -13.55
CA ASN A 331 -6.60 -43.17 -14.48
C ASN A 331 -6.70 -42.66 -15.92
N GLU A 332 -5.63 -42.78 -16.70
CA GLU A 332 -5.62 -42.38 -18.12
C GLU A 332 -6.58 -43.18 -19.01
N GLU A 333 -6.98 -44.37 -18.58
CA GLU A 333 -7.94 -45.20 -19.30
C GLU A 333 -9.39 -44.74 -19.10
N GLU A 334 -9.68 -43.89 -18.09
CA GLU A 334 -11.01 -43.36 -17.90
C GLU A 334 -11.35 -42.27 -18.94
N PRO A 335 -12.45 -42.43 -19.69
CA PRO A 335 -12.82 -41.49 -20.73
C PRO A 335 -13.16 -40.13 -20.11
N LEU A 336 -12.83 -39.05 -20.82
CA LEU A 336 -13.26 -37.72 -20.44
C LEU A 336 -14.77 -37.60 -20.69
N ILE A 337 -15.58 -37.59 -19.62
CA ILE A 337 -17.05 -37.60 -19.74
C ILE A 337 -17.63 -36.18 -19.86
N ILE A 338 -16.85 -35.14 -19.51
CA ILE A 338 -17.33 -33.76 -19.46
C ILE A 338 -17.13 -33.09 -20.83
N PRO A 339 -18.21 -32.72 -21.53
CA PRO A 339 -18.09 -31.97 -22.77
C PRO A 339 -17.66 -30.53 -22.45
N ILE A 340 -16.52 -30.11 -23.00
CA ILE A 340 -16.03 -28.74 -22.88
C ILE A 340 -16.80 -27.86 -23.88
N LYS A 341 -17.61 -26.93 -23.38
CA LYS A 341 -18.55 -26.15 -24.22
C LYS A 341 -18.02 -24.80 -24.68
N PHE A 342 -16.79 -24.42 -24.35
CA PHE A 342 -16.24 -23.14 -24.76
C PHE A 342 -16.25 -22.99 -26.30
N LYS A 343 -16.57 -21.80 -26.78
CA LYS A 343 -16.67 -21.48 -28.22
C LYS A 343 -15.37 -21.74 -28.97
N ASP A 344 -14.24 -21.51 -28.31
CA ASP A 344 -12.88 -21.68 -28.79
C ASP A 344 -12.22 -22.99 -28.30
N SER A 345 -13.03 -23.97 -27.86
CA SER A 345 -12.55 -25.27 -27.37
C SER A 345 -11.63 -26.02 -28.33
N THR A 346 -11.79 -25.80 -29.64
CA THR A 346 -10.93 -26.39 -30.68
C THR A 346 -9.48 -25.86 -30.66
N GLN A 347 -9.21 -24.76 -29.96
CA GLN A 347 -7.86 -24.20 -29.79
C GLN A 347 -7.10 -24.78 -28.58
N ILE A 348 -7.80 -25.48 -27.68
CA ILE A 348 -7.24 -26.05 -26.46
C ILE A 348 -6.28 -27.19 -26.81
N ARG A 349 -5.08 -27.19 -26.21
CA ARG A 349 -4.14 -28.32 -26.36
C ARG A 349 -4.69 -29.60 -25.75
N THR A 350 -4.35 -30.75 -26.34
CA THR A 350 -4.83 -32.06 -25.87
C THR A 350 -4.49 -32.29 -24.39
N GLU A 351 -3.32 -31.86 -23.94
CA GLU A 351 -2.86 -32.01 -22.56
C GLU A 351 -3.66 -31.14 -21.57
N ALA A 352 -4.27 -30.05 -22.03
CA ALA A 352 -5.08 -29.15 -21.22
C ALA A 352 -6.55 -29.60 -21.10
N LEU A 353 -7.03 -30.49 -21.99
CA LEU A 353 -8.44 -30.92 -22.00
C LEU A 353 -8.88 -31.53 -20.67
N ARG A 354 -8.05 -32.41 -20.11
CA ARG A 354 -8.38 -33.10 -18.87
C ARG A 354 -8.29 -32.18 -17.64
N PRO A 355 -7.23 -31.36 -17.45
CA PRO A 355 -7.20 -30.29 -16.46
C PRO A 355 -8.41 -29.37 -16.49
N ILE A 356 -8.79 -28.89 -17.68
CA ILE A 356 -9.94 -27.99 -17.85
C ILE A 356 -11.24 -28.68 -17.46
N ALA A 357 -11.48 -29.89 -17.95
CA ALA A 357 -12.66 -30.66 -17.60
C ALA A 357 -12.72 -30.99 -16.10
N PHE A 358 -11.59 -31.27 -15.46
CA PHE A 358 -11.53 -31.44 -14.01
C PHE A 358 -12.01 -30.18 -13.28
N PHE A 359 -11.46 -29.01 -13.64
CA PHE A 359 -11.86 -27.76 -13.00
C PHE A 359 -13.29 -27.31 -13.33
N ILE A 360 -13.86 -27.74 -14.45
CA ILE A 360 -15.29 -27.61 -14.72
C ILE A 360 -16.08 -28.51 -13.76
N ALA A 361 -15.66 -29.77 -13.59
CA ALA A 361 -16.31 -30.74 -12.71
C ALA A 361 -16.35 -30.28 -11.24
N THR A 362 -15.30 -29.57 -10.81
CA THR A 362 -15.15 -29.06 -9.44
C THR A 362 -15.61 -27.62 -9.29
N GLU A 363 -16.32 -27.06 -10.27
CA GLU A 363 -16.87 -25.70 -10.27
C GLU A 363 -15.83 -24.56 -10.10
N VAL A 364 -14.54 -24.86 -10.32
CA VAL A 364 -13.45 -23.87 -10.34
C VAL A 364 -13.52 -23.05 -11.64
N LEU A 365 -13.83 -23.71 -12.75
CA LEU A 365 -14.14 -23.11 -14.04
C LEU A 365 -15.64 -23.22 -14.33
N MET A 366 -16.24 -22.14 -14.85
CA MET A 366 -17.61 -22.17 -15.35
C MET A 366 -17.59 -22.23 -16.87
N ASP A 367 -18.17 -23.29 -17.45
CA ASP A 367 -18.31 -23.48 -18.89
C ASP A 367 -19.70 -23.07 -19.37
N GLU A 368 -19.74 -22.20 -20.39
CA GLU A 368 -20.97 -21.79 -21.04
C GLU A 368 -20.75 -21.79 -22.56
N GLU A 369 -21.75 -22.21 -23.32
CA GLU A 369 -21.66 -22.42 -24.78
C GLU A 369 -21.29 -21.13 -25.56
N ASN A 370 -21.58 -19.96 -24.99
CA ASN A 370 -21.29 -18.66 -25.60
C ASN A 370 -20.03 -17.98 -25.05
N LYS A 371 -19.31 -18.62 -24.11
CA LYS A 371 -18.12 -18.05 -23.47
C LYS A 371 -16.84 -18.59 -24.13
N GLU A 372 -15.86 -17.72 -24.29
CA GLU A 372 -14.52 -18.08 -24.75
C GLU A 372 -13.64 -18.41 -23.54
N PHE A 373 -12.87 -19.50 -23.64
CA PHE A 373 -11.88 -19.90 -22.64
C PHE A 373 -10.59 -19.07 -22.75
N ARG A 374 -10.22 -18.69 -23.98
CA ARG A 374 -8.98 -17.98 -24.36
C ARG A 374 -7.72 -18.78 -24.02
N PRO A 375 -7.54 -20.01 -24.57
CA PRO A 375 -6.44 -20.89 -24.18
C PRO A 375 -5.05 -20.32 -24.50
N LYS A 376 -4.94 -19.50 -25.55
CA LYS A 376 -3.67 -18.95 -26.05
C LYS A 376 -3.35 -17.56 -25.50
N ASP A 377 -4.29 -16.92 -24.81
CA ASP A 377 -4.05 -15.63 -24.20
C ASP A 377 -3.17 -15.81 -22.95
N TYR A 378 -2.34 -14.82 -22.64
CA TYR A 378 -1.55 -14.82 -21.41
C TYR A 378 -2.47 -14.63 -20.20
N ILE A 379 -2.25 -15.42 -19.15
CA ILE A 379 -3.04 -15.30 -17.93
C ILE A 379 -2.65 -14.02 -17.17
N THR A 380 -3.64 -13.32 -16.63
CA THR A 380 -3.37 -12.19 -15.76
C THR A 380 -3.17 -12.62 -14.30
N ARG A 381 -2.51 -11.77 -13.52
CA ARG A 381 -2.31 -11.99 -12.09
C ARG A 381 -3.63 -12.18 -11.33
N GLY A 382 -4.65 -11.37 -11.65
CA GLY A 382 -5.98 -11.48 -11.04
C GLY A 382 -6.74 -12.74 -11.46
N GLU A 383 -6.59 -13.19 -12.71
CA GLU A 383 -7.19 -14.46 -13.16
C GLU A 383 -6.58 -15.67 -12.45
N LEU A 384 -5.26 -15.69 -12.25
CA LEU A 384 -4.60 -16.74 -11.50
C LEU A 384 -5.05 -16.74 -10.02
N SER A 385 -5.17 -15.55 -9.41
CA SER A 385 -5.69 -15.41 -8.05
C SER A 385 -7.09 -16.00 -7.88
N GLU A 386 -8.00 -15.75 -8.82
CA GLU A 386 -9.33 -16.35 -8.82
C GLU A 386 -9.27 -17.89 -8.84
N LEU A 387 -8.47 -18.47 -9.74
CA LEU A 387 -8.36 -19.92 -9.89
C LEU A 387 -7.82 -20.58 -8.61
N VAL A 388 -6.72 -20.04 -8.07
CA VAL A 388 -6.07 -20.58 -6.87
C VAL A 388 -6.99 -20.47 -5.66
N TYR A 389 -7.65 -19.33 -5.48
CA TYR A 389 -8.61 -19.16 -4.39
C TYR A 389 -9.76 -20.19 -4.48
N LYS A 390 -10.36 -20.39 -5.66
CA LYS A 390 -11.44 -21.37 -5.85
C LYS A 390 -10.98 -22.79 -5.56
N VAL A 391 -9.76 -23.16 -5.97
CA VAL A 391 -9.17 -24.47 -5.64
C VAL A 391 -8.97 -24.62 -4.13
N ILE A 392 -8.51 -23.58 -3.43
CA ILE A 392 -8.39 -23.61 -1.96
C ILE A 392 -9.76 -23.85 -1.30
N GLN A 393 -10.82 -23.20 -1.79
CA GLN A 393 -12.17 -23.38 -1.23
C GLN A 393 -12.76 -24.75 -1.57
N SER A 394 -12.52 -25.30 -2.76
CA SER A 394 -13.04 -26.62 -3.15
C SER A 394 -12.40 -27.79 -2.39
N ARG A 395 -11.31 -27.54 -1.65
CA ARG A 395 -10.61 -28.55 -0.82
C ARG A 395 -11.10 -28.60 0.64
N LYS A 396 -11.93 -27.65 1.08
CA LYS A 396 -12.55 -27.63 2.41
C LYS A 396 -13.86 -28.41 2.40
#